data_AF-A0A261GE33-F1
#
_entry.id   AF-A0A261GE33-F1
#
_cell.length_a   1.000
_cell.length_b   1.000
_cell.length_c   1.000
_cell.angle_alpha   90.00
_cell.angle_beta   90.00
_cell.angle_gamma   90.00
#
_symmetry.space_group_name_H-M   'P 1'
#
loop_
_entity.id
_entity.type
_entity.pdbx_description
1 polymer ?
#
loop_
_entity_poly.entity_id
_entity_poly.type
_entity_poly.pdbx_seq_one_letter_code
_entity_poly.pdbx_strand_id
1 'polypeptide(L)' 'MTDRTILIVGTYDTKQDELGYLAQVIRAQGGGVRTMDVSVLGDP' A
#
# COMPACT_ATOMS: atom_id res chain seq x y z
N MET A 1 12.19 13.49 14.33
CA MET A 1 12.28 12.93 12.96
C MET A 1 10.94 13.14 12.29
N THR A 2 10.90 13.73 11.09
CA THR A 2 9.65 13.91 10.35
C THR A 2 9.06 12.54 10.04
N ASP A 3 7.79 12.32 10.35
CA ASP A 3 7.06 11.12 9.98
C ASP A 3 6.96 11.04 8.45
N ARG A 4 7.87 10.29 7.82
CA ARG A 4 7.90 10.10 6.37
C ARG A 4 6.91 9.00 6.03
N THR A 5 5.72 9.43 5.63
CA THR A 5 4.66 8.54 5.15
C THR A 5 4.75 8.35 3.64
N ILE A 6 4.69 7.10 3.18
CA ILE A 6 4.62 6.72 1.76
C ILE A 6 3.19 6.35 1.40
N LEU A 7 2.70 6.85 0.27
CA LEU A 7 1.42 6.44 -0.33
C LEU A 7 1.65 5.33 -1.35
N ILE A 8 1.08 4.15 -1.11
CA ILE A 8 1.03 3.04 -2.07
C ILE A 8 -0.27 3.16 -2.86
N VAL A 9 -0.15 3.34 -4.16
CA VAL A 9 -1.29 3.36 -5.10
C VAL A 9 -1.20 2.10 -5.97
N GLY A 10 -2.30 1.37 -6.09
CA GLY A 10 -2.34 0.17 -6.92
C GLY A 10 -3.74 -0.42 -7.06
N THR A 11 -3.86 -1.41 -7.96
CA THR A 11 -5.09 -2.14 -8.23
C THR A 11 -5.18 -3.34 -7.29
N TYR A 12 -5.86 -3.20 -6.15
CA TYR A 12 -5.99 -4.25 -5.15
C TYR A 12 -6.77 -5.47 -5.64
N ASP A 13 -7.69 -5.30 -6.59
CA ASP A 13 -8.46 -6.38 -7.24
C ASP A 13 -7.60 -7.53 -7.79
N THR A 14 -6.36 -7.23 -8.19
CA THR A 14 -5.44 -8.18 -8.83
C THR A 14 -4.09 -8.28 -8.13
N LYS A 15 -3.79 -7.38 -7.17
CA LYS A 15 -2.44 -7.24 -6.57
C LYS A 15 -2.46 -7.02 -5.07
N GLN A 16 -3.51 -7.49 -4.38
CA GLN A 16 -3.62 -7.34 -2.93
C GLN A 16 -2.39 -7.85 -2.19
N ASP A 17 -1.88 -9.03 -2.57
CA ASP A 17 -0.76 -9.66 -1.88
C ASP A 17 0.56 -8.90 -2.11
N GLU A 18 0.83 -8.47 -3.34
CA GLU A 18 2.02 -7.70 -3.68
C GLU A 18 2.01 -6.32 -3.02
N LEU A 19 0.87 -5.62 -3.04
CA LEU A 19 0.73 -4.30 -2.41
C LEU A 19 0.78 -4.42 -0.87
N GLY A 20 0.22 -5.49 -0.32
CA GLY A 20 0.33 -5.84 1.10
C GLY A 20 1.78 -6.10 1.52
N TYR A 21 2.54 -6.84 0.71
CA TYR A 21 3.96 -7.09 0.95
C TYR A 21 4.77 -5.78 0.99
N LEU A 22 4.56 -4.87 0.04
CA LEU A 22 5.23 -3.55 0.04
C LEU A 22 4.92 -2.75 1.32
N ALA A 23 3.65 -2.73 1.75
CA ALA A 23 3.26 -2.07 2.99
C ALA A 23 3.95 -2.68 4.22
N GLN A 24 4.06 -4.01 4.27
CA GLN A 24 4.77 -4.69 5.35
C GLN A 24 6.26 -4.33 5.37
N VAL A 25 6.93 -4.32 4.21
CA VAL A 25 8.36 -3.99 4.10
C VAL A 25 8.64 -2.55 4.56
N ILE A 26 7.78 -1.58 4.20
CA ILE A 26 7.94 -0.18 4.62
C ILE A 26 7.74 -0.04 6.13
N ARG A 27 6.71 -0.69 6.69
CA ARG A 27 6.46 -0.69 8.14
C ARG A 27 7.61 -1.33 8.93
N ALA A 28 8.17 -2.42 8.42
CA ALA A 28 9.32 -3.09 9.04
C ALA A 28 10.58 -2.21 9.11
N GLN A 29 10.69 -1.20 8.24
CA GLN A 29 11.77 -0.21 8.26
C GLN A 29 11.43 1.04 9.10
N GLY A 30 10.28 1.06 9.77
CA GLY A 30 9.82 2.20 10.57
C GLY A 30 9.19 3.34 9.76
N GLY A 31 8.81 3.09 8.50
CA GLY A 31 8.13 4.07 7.64
C GLY A 31 6.61 4.06 7.83
N GLY A 32 5.98 5.23 7.66
CA GLY A 32 4.53 5.35 7.60
C GLY A 32 3.99 4.87 6.24
N VAL A 33 2.79 4.26 6.24
CA VAL A 33 2.14 3.79 5.00
C VAL A 33 0.69 4.26 4.95
N ARG A 34 0.29 4.82 3.81
CA ARG A 34 -1.10 4.98 3.38
C ARG A 34 -1.31 4.20 2.10
N THR A 35 -2.52 3.72 1.88
CA THR A 35 -2.90 2.96 0.69
C THR A 35 -4.03 3.68 -0.02
N MET A 36 -4.01 3.66 -1.34
CA MET A 36 -5.09 4.09 -2.21
C MET A 36 -5.35 2.99 -3.23
N ASP A 37 -6.58 2.50 -3.24
CA ASP A 37 -7.03 1.55 -4.23
C ASP A 37 -7.53 2.29 -5.48
N VAL A 38 -7.07 1.84 -6.65
CA VAL A 38 -7.49 2.31 -7.97
C VAL A 38 -7.98 1.16 -8.85
N SER A 39 -8.47 0.09 -8.22
CA SER A 39 -9.12 -1.06 -8.87
C SER A 39 -10.31 -0.62 -9.73
N VAL A 40 -10.52 -1.34 -10.84
CA VAL A 40 -11.61 -1.06 -11.79
C VAL A 40 -12.48 -2.28 -12.05
N LEU A 41 -12.08 -3.47 -11.57
CA LEU A 41 -12.81 -4.72 -11.78
C LEU A 41 -13.97 -4.94 -10.81
N GLY A 42 -14.17 -4.04 -9.85
CA GLY A 42 -15.49 -3.82 -9.25
C GLY A 42 -15.86 -4.63 -8.00
N ASP A 43 -14.91 -5.01 -7.14
CA ASP A 43 -15.22 -5.37 -5.75
C ASP A 43 -14.30 -4.58 -4.79
N PRO A 44 -14.85 -3.70 -3.93
CA PRO A 44 -14.10 -3.01 -2.87
C PRO A 44 -13.80 -3.89 -1.66
#